data_AF-A0A846QPL0-F1
#
_entry.id   AF-A0A846QPL0-F1
#
_cell.length_a   1.000
_cell.length_b   1.000
_cell.length_c   1.000
_cell.angle_alpha   90.00
_cell.angle_beta   90.00
_cell.angle_gamma   90.00
#
_symmetry.space_group_name_H-M   'P 1'
#
loop_
_entity.id
_entity.type
_entity.pdbx_description
1 polymer ?
#
loop_
_entity_poly.entity_id
_entity_poly.type
_entity_poly.pdbx_seq_one_letter_code
_entity_poly.pdbx_strand_id
1 'polypeptide(L)'
;MKLMLLYVFVFLVVACTKNDNTTVDLIPGPALEEGLLENQKIDILGTERDYHLYIPENPINAPVVMLFHGNGSNNNEILGITNVKAPYKVWLDIAEQEDLILIVPNGSEGTDGKNGWNDCRADAEGNPNSNDVLFANHLIDMAIEQYQANASKVFAVGTSNGGHMAIRLAQEIPDKLKAFASIVAANPVNTQCTNSTIPISALIINGTEDPFLPYEGGPMASSRGEVYSTEETIAYWVDRNNTNIAPVINNLANTDETDNCTVTTYLYENGTNNTEVALYTVVGGGHTEPSIRERYSNLFKIIVKEQNGDIEMAYEVWNFFKTK
;
A
#
# COMPACT_ATOMS: atom_id res chain seq x y z
N MET A 1 -69.31 -49.09 15.34
CA MET A 1 -68.04 -49.76 14.98
C MET A 1 -67.35 -48.87 13.96
N LYS A 2 -66.13 -48.41 14.28
CA LYS A 2 -65.49 -47.19 13.74
C LYS A 2 -65.14 -47.28 12.25
N LEU A 3 -65.42 -46.19 11.54
CA LEU A 3 -65.00 -45.90 10.16
C LEU A 3 -63.53 -45.45 10.18
N MET A 4 -62.64 -46.15 9.46
CA MET A 4 -61.20 -45.87 9.44
C MET A 4 -60.86 -45.10 8.15
N LEU A 5 -60.54 -43.81 8.27
CA LEU A 5 -60.03 -42.99 7.16
C LEU A 5 -58.56 -43.35 6.88
N LEU A 6 -58.26 -43.67 5.62
CA LEU A 6 -56.91 -43.93 5.11
C LEU A 6 -56.30 -42.59 4.65
N TYR A 7 -55.25 -42.11 5.34
CA TYR A 7 -54.48 -40.94 4.90
C TYR A 7 -53.37 -41.39 3.95
N VAL A 8 -53.39 -40.88 2.71
CA VAL A 8 -52.31 -41.04 1.73
C VAL A 8 -51.35 -39.87 1.90
N PHE A 9 -50.12 -40.15 2.35
CA PHE A 9 -49.02 -39.18 2.37
C PHE A 9 -48.34 -39.16 0.99
N VAL A 10 -48.41 -38.03 0.30
CA VAL A 10 -47.65 -37.77 -0.93
C VAL A 10 -46.29 -37.21 -0.52
N PHE A 11 -45.21 -37.99 -0.70
CA PHE A 11 -43.84 -37.51 -0.58
C PHE A 11 -43.45 -36.77 -1.87
N LEU A 12 -43.31 -35.45 -1.78
CA LEU A 12 -42.66 -34.62 -2.80
C LEU A 12 -41.14 -34.78 -2.65
N VAL A 13 -40.52 -35.51 -3.58
CA VAL A 13 -39.06 -35.54 -3.71
C VAL A 13 -38.64 -34.30 -4.48
N VAL A 14 -38.18 -33.27 -3.76
CA VAL A 14 -37.49 -32.13 -4.38
C VAL A 14 -36.07 -32.58 -4.69
N ALA A 15 -35.80 -32.86 -5.97
CA ALA A 15 -34.46 -33.09 -6.46
C ALA A 15 -33.75 -31.74 -6.58
N CYS A 16 -32.87 -31.42 -5.62
CA CYS A 16 -31.91 -30.33 -5.77
C CYS A 16 -30.80 -30.78 -6.72
N THR A 17 -30.82 -30.30 -7.96
CA THR A 17 -29.65 -30.36 -8.86
C THR A 17 -28.65 -29.31 -8.38
N LYS A 18 -27.57 -29.78 -7.76
CA LYS A 18 -26.41 -28.96 -7.42
C LYS A 18 -25.65 -28.66 -8.72
N ASN A 19 -25.90 -27.51 -9.33
CA ASN A 19 -25.03 -26.96 -10.36
C ASN A 19 -23.83 -26.33 -9.64
N ASP A 20 -22.83 -27.13 -9.32
CA ASP A 20 -21.48 -26.63 -8.99
C ASP A 20 -20.80 -26.25 -10.32
N ASN A 21 -21.27 -25.15 -10.91
CA ASN A 21 -20.53 -24.40 -11.91
C ASN A 21 -20.41 -22.98 -11.35
N THR A 22 -19.52 -22.81 -10.37
CA THR A 22 -19.01 -21.49 -10.04
C THR A 22 -18.19 -21.03 -11.23
N THR A 23 -18.86 -20.41 -12.21
CA THR A 23 -18.22 -19.34 -12.96
C THR A 23 -17.77 -18.36 -11.89
N VAL A 24 -16.46 -18.20 -11.72
CA VAL A 24 -15.92 -17.03 -11.05
C VAL A 24 -16.44 -15.88 -11.88
N ASP A 25 -17.44 -15.15 -11.37
CA ASP A 25 -17.89 -13.93 -12.03
C ASP A 25 -16.68 -13.01 -12.05
N LEU A 26 -16.10 -12.85 -13.24
CA LEU A 26 -14.96 -11.96 -13.48
C LEU A 26 -15.29 -10.61 -12.85
N ILE A 27 -14.37 -10.06 -12.06
CA ILE A 27 -14.52 -8.70 -11.53
C ILE A 27 -14.35 -7.75 -12.73
N PRO A 28 -15.40 -7.08 -13.21
CA PRO A 28 -15.29 -6.24 -14.39
C PRO A 28 -14.57 -4.94 -14.03
N GLY A 29 -13.37 -4.75 -14.57
CA GLY A 29 -12.63 -3.49 -14.62
C GLY A 29 -12.98 -2.67 -15.88
N PRO A 30 -12.45 -1.45 -16.02
CA PRO A 30 -12.70 -0.60 -17.18
C PRO A 30 -12.16 -1.21 -18.47
N ALA A 31 -12.77 -0.80 -19.59
CA ALA A 31 -12.30 -1.18 -20.92
C ALA A 31 -10.80 -0.88 -21.08
N LEU A 32 -10.12 -1.68 -21.90
CA LEU A 32 -8.70 -1.50 -22.18
C LEU A 32 -8.49 -0.18 -22.95
N GLU A 33 -8.14 0.86 -22.22
CA GLU A 33 -7.80 2.19 -22.72
C GLU A 33 -6.48 2.63 -22.07
N GLU A 34 -5.50 2.92 -22.91
CA GLU A 34 -4.16 3.33 -22.48
C GLU A 34 -4.19 4.67 -21.73
N GLY A 35 -3.32 4.81 -20.74
CA GLY A 35 -3.15 6.02 -19.96
C GLY A 35 -3.88 6.00 -18.62
N LEU A 36 -4.03 7.18 -18.02
CA LEU A 36 -4.67 7.35 -16.72
C LEU A 36 -6.21 7.39 -16.86
N LEU A 37 -6.86 6.37 -16.33
CA LEU A 37 -8.30 6.26 -16.17
C LEU A 37 -8.69 6.71 -14.76
N GLU A 38 -9.31 7.89 -14.67
CA GLU A 38 -9.73 8.49 -13.41
C GLU A 38 -11.13 8.01 -12.98
N ASN A 39 -11.40 8.10 -11.68
CA ASN A 39 -12.73 7.88 -11.07
C ASN A 39 -13.39 6.53 -11.41
N GLN A 40 -12.59 5.49 -11.58
CA GLN A 40 -13.08 4.13 -11.79
C GLN A 40 -13.74 3.61 -10.53
N LYS A 41 -14.72 2.71 -10.69
CA LYS A 41 -15.54 2.18 -9.59
C LYS A 41 -15.47 0.67 -9.54
N ILE A 42 -15.53 0.12 -8.34
CA ILE A 42 -15.63 -1.32 -8.10
C ILE A 42 -16.51 -1.58 -6.87
N ASP A 43 -17.35 -2.61 -6.95
CA ASP A 43 -18.20 -3.02 -5.83
C ASP A 43 -17.42 -3.94 -4.88
N ILE A 44 -17.38 -3.54 -3.60
CA ILE A 44 -16.81 -4.33 -2.50
C ILE A 44 -17.93 -4.65 -1.52
N LEU A 45 -18.55 -5.82 -1.71
CA LEU A 45 -19.64 -6.32 -0.88
C LEU A 45 -20.84 -5.35 -0.78
N GLY A 46 -21.25 -4.79 -1.92
CA GLY A 46 -22.35 -3.81 -1.99
C GLY A 46 -21.93 -2.37 -1.67
N THR A 47 -20.64 -2.11 -1.45
CA THR A 47 -20.08 -0.77 -1.28
C THR A 47 -19.27 -0.39 -2.51
N GLU A 48 -19.71 0.63 -3.24
CA GLU A 48 -18.95 1.18 -4.36
C GLU A 48 -17.69 1.91 -3.84
N ARG A 49 -16.52 1.49 -4.30
CA ARG A 49 -15.22 2.08 -3.98
C ARG A 49 -14.59 2.66 -5.25
N ASP A 50 -13.95 3.81 -5.13
CA ASP A 50 -13.31 4.48 -6.26
C ASP A 50 -11.79 4.34 -6.27
N TYR A 51 -11.22 4.35 -7.47
CA TYR A 51 -9.79 4.26 -7.71
C TYR A 51 -9.42 4.97 -9.02
N HIS A 52 -8.14 5.23 -9.23
CA HIS A 52 -7.58 5.53 -10.54
C HIS A 52 -6.74 4.34 -11.01
N LEU A 53 -6.66 4.17 -12.32
CA LEU A 53 -5.92 3.10 -12.96
C LEU A 53 -5.08 3.70 -14.08
N TYR A 54 -3.79 3.40 -14.10
CA TYR A 54 -2.96 3.65 -15.27
C TYR A 54 -2.74 2.34 -16.02
N ILE A 55 -3.05 2.32 -17.32
CA ILE A 55 -2.81 1.18 -18.21
C ILE A 55 -1.69 1.56 -19.18
N PRO A 56 -0.56 0.83 -19.22
CA PRO A 56 0.52 1.10 -20.17
C PRO A 56 0.13 0.64 -21.58
N GLU A 57 0.94 0.99 -22.60
CA GLU A 57 0.75 0.52 -23.98
C GLU A 57 0.69 -1.02 -24.03
N ASN A 58 1.53 -1.70 -23.24
CA ASN A 58 1.59 -3.16 -23.16
C ASN A 58 1.29 -3.69 -21.75
N PRO A 59 0.02 -3.92 -21.39
CA PRO A 59 -0.35 -4.39 -20.05
C PRO A 59 -0.14 -5.89 -19.83
N ILE A 60 0.03 -6.68 -20.90
CA ILE A 60 0.24 -8.12 -20.80
C ILE A 60 1.57 -8.39 -20.09
N ASN A 61 1.52 -9.17 -19.01
CA ASN A 61 2.66 -9.49 -18.16
C ASN A 61 3.33 -8.25 -17.52
N ALA A 62 2.63 -7.11 -17.48
CA ALA A 62 3.07 -5.90 -16.79
C ALA A 62 3.14 -6.12 -15.27
N PRO A 63 4.13 -5.55 -14.56
CA PRO A 63 4.08 -5.41 -13.12
C PRO A 63 2.90 -4.53 -12.67
N VAL A 64 2.38 -4.78 -11.47
CA VAL A 64 1.33 -3.98 -10.84
C VAL A 64 1.89 -3.25 -9.63
N VAL A 65 1.67 -1.94 -9.54
CA VAL A 65 2.05 -1.15 -8.36
C VAL A 65 0.82 -0.45 -7.79
N MET A 66 0.53 -0.71 -6.53
CA MET A 66 -0.54 -0.04 -5.80
C MET A 66 0.00 1.16 -5.03
N LEU A 67 -0.63 2.33 -5.18
CA LEU A 67 -0.25 3.59 -4.54
C LEU A 67 -1.31 4.01 -3.51
N PHE A 68 -0.95 4.05 -2.22
CA PHE A 68 -1.86 4.37 -1.12
C PHE A 68 -1.59 5.76 -0.53
N HIS A 69 -2.60 6.63 -0.55
CA HIS A 69 -2.49 8.00 -0.04
C HIS A 69 -2.51 8.07 1.49
N GLY A 70 -1.99 9.17 2.04
CA GLY A 70 -2.05 9.46 3.47
C GLY A 70 -3.44 9.93 3.93
N ASN A 71 -3.65 9.98 5.25
CA ASN A 71 -4.95 10.34 5.82
C ASN A 71 -5.34 11.78 5.50
N GLY A 72 -6.58 11.99 5.08
CA GLY A 72 -7.14 13.28 4.67
C GLY A 72 -6.85 13.65 3.23
N SER A 73 -6.13 12.80 2.49
CA SER A 73 -5.92 12.94 1.05
C SER A 73 -6.85 12.03 0.25
N ASN A 74 -6.60 11.88 -1.05
CA ASN A 74 -7.37 11.05 -1.97
C ASN A 74 -6.52 10.65 -3.19
N ASN A 75 -7.08 9.81 -4.06
CA ASN A 75 -6.46 9.35 -5.32
C ASN A 75 -6.09 10.48 -6.30
N ASN A 76 -6.81 11.62 -6.30
CA ASN A 76 -6.46 12.78 -7.14
C ASN A 76 -5.25 13.54 -6.60
N GLU A 77 -5.22 13.78 -5.29
CA GLU A 77 -4.18 14.56 -4.63
C GLU A 77 -2.83 13.83 -4.59
N ILE A 78 -2.83 12.52 -4.33
CA ILE A 78 -1.59 11.72 -4.34
C ILE A 78 -0.93 11.74 -5.73
N LEU A 79 -1.69 11.89 -6.82
CA LEU A 79 -1.17 12.03 -8.18
C LEU A 79 -0.95 13.50 -8.61
N GLY A 80 -1.28 14.46 -7.75
CA GLY A 80 -1.15 15.90 -8.07
C GLY A 80 -2.10 16.37 -9.18
N ILE A 81 -3.21 15.67 -9.42
CA ILE A 81 -4.23 16.02 -10.42
C ILE A 81 -4.87 17.37 -10.08
N THR A 82 -5.01 17.68 -8.79
CA THR A 82 -5.55 18.95 -8.28
C THR A 82 -4.53 20.10 -8.28
N ASN A 83 -3.42 19.98 -9.00
CA ASN A 83 -2.29 20.92 -9.02
C ASN A 83 -1.61 21.13 -7.66
N VAL A 84 -1.78 20.20 -6.73
CA VAL A 84 -0.98 20.14 -5.50
C VAL A 84 0.37 19.49 -5.79
N LYS A 85 1.37 19.84 -4.98
CA LYS A 85 2.67 19.18 -5.02
C LYS A 85 2.53 17.77 -4.46
N ALA A 86 2.93 16.79 -5.24
CA ALA A 86 2.68 15.38 -4.95
C ALA A 86 3.85 14.51 -5.47
N PRO A 87 4.79 14.10 -4.61
CA PRO A 87 5.91 13.22 -4.98
C PRO A 87 5.51 11.96 -5.75
N TYR A 88 4.35 11.37 -5.41
CA TYR A 88 3.81 10.20 -6.08
C TYR A 88 3.40 10.43 -7.54
N LYS A 89 3.24 11.68 -8.00
CA LYS A 89 3.01 12.00 -9.42
C LYS A 89 4.10 11.42 -10.33
N VAL A 90 5.32 11.25 -9.81
CA VAL A 90 6.46 10.66 -10.55
C VAL A 90 6.18 9.22 -10.97
N TRP A 91 5.32 8.49 -10.27
CA TRP A 91 4.94 7.13 -10.67
C TRP A 91 4.29 7.07 -12.06
N LEU A 92 3.59 8.12 -12.52
CA LEU A 92 3.01 8.13 -13.86
C LEU A 92 4.09 8.03 -14.95
N ASP A 93 5.20 8.73 -14.78
CA ASP A 93 6.33 8.65 -15.74
C ASP A 93 7.02 7.28 -15.66
N ILE A 94 7.15 6.71 -14.46
CA ILE A 94 7.71 5.38 -14.27
C ILE A 94 6.82 4.33 -14.96
N ALA A 95 5.50 4.46 -14.82
CA ALA A 95 4.55 3.54 -15.42
C ALA A 95 4.58 3.56 -16.94
N GLU A 96 4.73 4.74 -17.54
CA GLU A 96 4.93 4.90 -18.98
C GLU A 96 6.26 4.28 -19.43
N GLN A 97 7.35 4.52 -18.69
CA GLN A 97 8.69 4.07 -19.10
C GLN A 97 8.96 2.58 -18.89
N GLU A 98 8.29 1.97 -17.90
CA GLU A 98 8.59 0.60 -17.43
C GLU A 98 7.41 -0.35 -17.64
N ASP A 99 6.41 0.06 -18.44
CA ASP A 99 5.19 -0.68 -18.74
C ASP A 99 4.49 -1.20 -17.47
N LEU A 100 4.19 -0.30 -16.54
CA LEU A 100 3.53 -0.66 -15.27
C LEU A 100 2.03 -0.39 -15.32
N ILE A 101 1.25 -1.29 -14.72
CA ILE A 101 -0.10 -0.98 -14.31
C ILE A 101 -0.04 -0.32 -12.94
N LEU A 102 -0.52 0.93 -12.84
CA LEU A 102 -0.68 1.58 -11.53
C LEU A 102 -2.13 1.49 -11.08
N ILE A 103 -2.32 1.11 -9.83
CA ILE A 103 -3.63 1.16 -9.18
C ILE A 103 -3.53 2.17 -8.05
N VAL A 104 -4.40 3.18 -8.05
CA VAL A 104 -4.41 4.25 -7.04
C VAL A 104 -5.78 4.24 -6.36
N PRO A 105 -5.98 3.39 -5.34
CA PRO A 105 -7.25 3.26 -4.68
C PRO A 105 -7.54 4.48 -3.79
N ASN A 106 -8.82 4.79 -3.59
CA ASN A 106 -9.25 5.86 -2.69
C ASN A 106 -9.73 5.30 -1.34
N GLY A 107 -9.22 5.89 -0.27
CA GLY A 107 -9.59 5.57 1.10
C GLY A 107 -11.04 5.94 1.41
N SER A 108 -11.59 5.35 2.47
CA SER A 108 -12.93 5.68 2.96
C SER A 108 -12.87 6.74 4.06
N GLU A 109 -13.96 7.49 4.23
CA GLU A 109 -14.06 8.47 5.32
C GLU A 109 -14.04 7.76 6.68
N GLY A 110 -13.10 8.16 7.53
CA GLY A 110 -12.97 7.73 8.92
C GLY A 110 -13.88 8.49 9.87
N THR A 111 -13.83 8.15 11.15
CA THR A 111 -14.63 8.82 12.19
C THR A 111 -14.18 10.27 12.44
N ASP A 112 -12.98 10.62 12.00
CA ASP A 112 -12.43 11.97 12.03
C ASP A 112 -12.86 12.84 10.83
N GLY A 113 -13.72 12.31 9.95
CA GLY A 113 -14.21 12.98 8.74
C GLY A 113 -13.17 13.09 7.62
N LYS A 114 -12.08 12.31 7.69
CA LYS A 114 -11.01 12.31 6.70
C LYS A 114 -10.95 10.96 5.98
N ASN A 115 -10.66 11.00 4.68
CA ASN A 115 -10.42 9.77 3.93
C ASN A 115 -9.13 9.10 4.39
N GLY A 116 -9.17 7.80 4.57
CA GLY A 116 -8.00 7.01 4.96
C GLY A 116 -8.26 5.52 4.81
N TRP A 117 -7.44 4.74 5.50
CA TRP A 117 -7.42 3.30 5.43
C TRP A 117 -7.65 2.70 6.81
N ASN A 118 -8.39 1.59 6.84
CA ASN A 118 -8.33 0.67 7.95
C ASN A 118 -6.97 -0.04 7.87
N ASP A 119 -5.96 0.49 8.56
CA ASP A 119 -4.56 0.09 8.38
C ASP A 119 -4.03 -0.81 9.51
N CYS A 120 -4.94 -1.52 10.18
CA CYS A 120 -4.64 -2.45 11.28
C CYS A 120 -4.22 -1.86 12.62
N ARG A 121 -4.13 -0.54 12.77
CA ARG A 121 -3.92 0.06 14.09
C ARG A 121 -5.20 0.02 14.91
N ALA A 122 -5.22 -0.80 15.97
CA ALA A 122 -6.38 -0.97 16.83
C ALA A 122 -6.66 0.27 17.71
N ASP A 123 -5.65 1.13 17.88
CA ASP A 123 -5.64 2.33 18.72
C ASP A 123 -5.60 3.64 17.89
N ALA A 124 -5.87 3.56 16.59
CA ALA A 124 -6.02 4.72 15.72
C ALA A 124 -7.51 5.07 15.54
N GLU A 125 -8.08 5.80 16.51
CA GLU A 125 -9.53 6.06 16.62
C GLU A 125 -10.17 6.71 15.37
N GLY A 126 -9.38 7.48 14.61
CA GLY A 126 -9.84 8.19 13.41
C GLY A 126 -9.95 7.34 12.14
N ASN A 127 -9.37 6.13 12.12
CA ASN A 127 -9.36 5.31 10.91
C ASN A 127 -10.78 4.81 10.54
N PRO A 128 -11.07 4.60 9.24
CA PRO A 128 -12.32 3.98 8.83
C PRO A 128 -12.37 2.50 9.22
N ASN A 129 -13.59 1.94 9.25
CA ASN A 129 -13.83 0.51 9.46
C ASN A 129 -14.09 -0.25 8.13
N SER A 130 -13.59 0.28 7.01
CA SER A 130 -13.68 -0.33 5.68
C SER A 130 -12.88 -1.63 5.59
N ASN A 131 -13.28 -2.53 4.67
CA ASN A 131 -12.50 -3.72 4.36
C ASN A 131 -11.50 -3.44 3.22
N ASP A 132 -10.43 -2.71 3.55
CA ASP A 132 -9.45 -2.24 2.56
C ASP A 132 -8.52 -3.35 2.03
N VAL A 133 -8.37 -4.45 2.78
CA VAL A 133 -7.64 -5.64 2.29
C VAL A 133 -8.45 -6.34 1.20
N LEU A 134 -9.77 -6.47 1.36
CA LEU A 134 -10.64 -7.01 0.31
C LEU A 134 -10.67 -6.10 -0.91
N PHE A 135 -10.71 -4.78 -0.70
CA PHE A 135 -10.65 -3.81 -1.78
C PHE A 135 -9.35 -3.95 -2.59
N ALA A 136 -8.19 -4.02 -1.92
CA ALA A 136 -6.92 -4.23 -2.60
C ALA A 136 -6.85 -5.57 -3.33
N ASN A 137 -7.34 -6.65 -2.71
CA ASN A 137 -7.42 -7.98 -3.34
C ASN A 137 -8.20 -7.94 -4.65
N HIS A 138 -9.40 -7.35 -4.65
CA HIS A 138 -10.24 -7.27 -5.84
C HIS A 138 -9.59 -6.46 -6.95
N LEU A 139 -8.86 -5.39 -6.62
CA LEU A 139 -8.13 -4.60 -7.61
C LEU A 139 -6.94 -5.36 -8.22
N ILE A 140 -6.20 -6.11 -7.41
CA ILE A 140 -5.11 -6.98 -7.88
C ILE A 140 -5.67 -8.07 -8.79
N ASP A 141 -6.74 -8.76 -8.38
CA ASP A 141 -7.36 -9.82 -9.15
C ASP A 141 -7.92 -9.29 -10.47
N MET A 142 -8.57 -8.12 -10.44
CA MET A 142 -9.02 -7.43 -11.65
C MET A 142 -7.86 -7.16 -12.61
N ALA A 143 -6.73 -6.64 -12.13
CA ALA A 143 -5.59 -6.36 -13.01
C ALA A 143 -5.00 -7.65 -13.64
N ILE A 144 -4.91 -8.73 -12.87
CA ILE A 144 -4.40 -10.02 -13.35
C ILE A 144 -5.36 -10.64 -14.36
N GLU A 145 -6.65 -10.69 -14.05
CA GLU A 145 -7.65 -11.38 -14.87
C GLU A 145 -7.99 -10.62 -16.16
N GLN A 146 -8.14 -9.29 -16.06
CA GLN A 146 -8.59 -8.48 -17.18
C GLN A 146 -7.45 -8.01 -18.07
N TYR A 147 -6.33 -7.61 -17.48
CA TYR A 147 -5.20 -7.03 -18.22
C TYR A 147 -4.05 -8.02 -18.41
N GLN A 148 -4.19 -9.26 -17.92
CA GLN A 148 -3.15 -10.29 -17.97
C GLN A 148 -1.86 -9.82 -17.30
N ALA A 149 -1.98 -9.02 -16.24
CA ALA A 149 -0.85 -8.53 -15.47
C ALA A 149 -0.07 -9.69 -14.84
N ASN A 150 1.20 -9.44 -14.52
CA ASN A 150 2.06 -10.45 -13.93
C ASN A 150 1.78 -10.64 -12.43
N ALA A 151 1.07 -11.72 -12.10
CA ALA A 151 0.73 -12.08 -10.71
C ALA A 151 1.96 -12.29 -9.78
N SER A 152 3.17 -12.49 -10.33
CA SER A 152 4.40 -12.60 -9.52
C SER A 152 5.11 -11.27 -9.28
N LYS A 153 4.60 -10.18 -9.86
CA LYS A 153 5.19 -8.83 -9.80
C LYS A 153 4.15 -7.79 -9.36
N VAL A 154 3.53 -8.04 -8.22
CA VAL A 154 2.59 -7.10 -7.59
C VAL A 154 3.26 -6.46 -6.39
N PHE A 155 3.17 -5.14 -6.31
CA PHE A 155 3.84 -4.32 -5.32
C PHE A 155 2.87 -3.32 -4.67
N ALA A 156 3.15 -2.94 -3.44
CA ALA A 156 2.38 -1.92 -2.72
C ALA A 156 3.31 -0.86 -2.14
N VAL A 157 2.98 0.41 -2.32
CA VAL A 157 3.67 1.53 -1.68
C VAL A 157 2.66 2.55 -1.17
N GLY A 158 2.93 3.12 -0.01
CA GLY A 158 2.08 4.17 0.52
C GLY A 158 2.81 5.08 1.50
N THR A 159 2.16 6.20 1.81
CA THR A 159 2.67 7.24 2.70
C THR A 159 1.79 7.40 3.94
N SER A 160 2.39 7.57 5.11
CA SER A 160 1.69 7.82 6.37
C SER A 160 0.64 6.72 6.65
N ASN A 161 -0.65 7.04 6.79
CA ASN A 161 -1.73 6.04 6.87
C ASN A 161 -1.76 5.06 5.68
N GLY A 162 -1.41 5.49 4.46
CA GLY A 162 -1.22 4.59 3.32
C GLY A 162 0.03 3.71 3.42
N GLY A 163 1.08 4.17 4.11
CA GLY A 163 2.27 3.36 4.41
C GLY A 163 1.95 2.24 5.41
N HIS A 164 1.14 2.55 6.42
CA HIS A 164 0.57 1.54 7.31
C HIS A 164 -0.35 0.57 6.56
N MET A 165 -1.10 1.03 5.55
CA MET A 165 -1.88 0.14 4.68
C MET A 165 -0.98 -0.82 3.88
N ALA A 166 0.15 -0.35 3.34
CA ALA A 166 1.13 -1.22 2.68
C ALA A 166 1.72 -2.28 3.63
N ILE A 167 2.05 -1.88 4.87
CA ILE A 167 2.45 -2.80 5.95
C ILE A 167 1.36 -3.84 6.22
N ARG A 168 0.09 -3.42 6.32
CA ARG A 168 -1.06 -4.32 6.52
C ARG A 168 -1.20 -5.33 5.39
N LEU A 169 -1.08 -4.93 4.14
CA LEU A 169 -1.14 -5.87 3.01
C LEU A 169 0.00 -6.89 3.06
N ALA A 170 1.21 -6.47 3.44
CA ALA A 170 2.33 -7.39 3.64
C ALA A 170 2.11 -8.37 4.81
N GLN A 171 1.25 -8.07 5.77
CA GLN A 171 0.84 -8.99 6.83
C GLN A 171 -0.27 -9.95 6.36
N GLU A 172 -1.33 -9.42 5.75
CA GLU A 172 -2.56 -10.18 5.53
C GLU A 172 -2.64 -10.88 4.17
N ILE A 173 -1.94 -10.40 3.13
CA ILE A 173 -1.90 -11.01 1.78
C ILE A 173 -0.48 -11.14 1.19
N PRO A 174 0.54 -11.57 1.95
CA PRO A 174 1.91 -11.64 1.45
C PRO A 174 2.12 -12.65 0.31
N ASP A 175 1.18 -13.57 0.09
CA ASP A 175 1.20 -14.49 -1.05
C ASP A 175 0.86 -13.80 -2.37
N LYS A 176 0.17 -12.66 -2.34
CA LYS A 176 -0.13 -11.84 -3.52
C LYS A 176 0.88 -10.74 -3.80
N LEU A 177 1.77 -10.43 -2.85
CA LEU A 177 2.73 -9.33 -2.98
C LEU A 177 4.16 -9.84 -3.09
N LYS A 178 4.93 -9.24 -4.00
CA LYS A 178 6.35 -9.54 -4.17
C LYS A 178 7.25 -8.69 -3.26
N ALA A 179 6.88 -7.42 -3.09
CA ALA A 179 7.52 -6.50 -2.15
C ALA A 179 6.56 -5.36 -1.77
N PHE A 180 6.87 -4.66 -0.69
CA PHE A 180 6.18 -3.43 -0.31
C PHE A 180 7.15 -2.32 0.07
N ALA A 181 6.68 -1.08 0.02
CA ALA A 181 7.37 0.07 0.55
C ALA A 181 6.46 0.91 1.45
N SER A 182 7.03 1.47 2.51
CA SER A 182 6.34 2.31 3.48
C SER A 182 7.10 3.61 3.66
N ILE A 183 6.43 4.74 3.39
CA ILE A 183 7.01 6.08 3.54
C ILE A 183 6.36 6.75 4.76
N VAL A 184 7.18 7.30 5.65
CA VAL A 184 6.74 7.97 6.90
C VAL A 184 5.71 7.16 7.67
N ALA A 185 5.99 5.86 7.81
CA ALA A 185 5.20 4.92 8.59
C ALA A 185 6.07 3.78 9.13
N ALA A 186 5.63 3.17 10.23
CA ALA A 186 6.36 2.16 10.97
C ALA A 186 5.41 1.05 11.43
N ASN A 187 5.96 -0.06 11.93
CA ASN A 187 5.12 -1.16 12.42
C ASN A 187 4.32 -0.69 13.65
N PRO A 188 3.00 -0.94 13.69
CA PRO A 188 2.18 -0.57 14.84
C PRO A 188 2.44 -1.51 16.02
N VAL A 189 2.44 -0.95 17.24
CA VAL A 189 2.53 -1.74 18.48
C VAL A 189 1.22 -2.48 18.73
N ASN A 190 0.09 -1.77 18.62
CA ASN A 190 -1.24 -2.30 18.86
C ASN A 190 -1.90 -2.69 17.54
N THR A 191 -1.46 -3.81 16.96
CA THR A 191 -1.99 -4.30 15.69
C THR A 191 -3.16 -5.27 15.85
N GLN A 192 -4.17 -5.13 14.99
CA GLN A 192 -5.24 -6.13 14.78
C GLN A 192 -5.00 -7.01 13.56
N CYS A 193 -3.82 -6.91 12.93
CA CYS A 193 -3.48 -7.71 11.75
C CYS A 193 -3.30 -9.17 12.10
N THR A 194 -3.67 -10.02 11.15
CA THR A 194 -3.25 -11.41 11.20
C THR A 194 -1.77 -11.46 10.81
N ASN A 195 -0.91 -11.80 11.75
CA ASN A 195 0.52 -11.94 11.47
C ASN A 195 0.75 -13.10 10.49
N SER A 196 1.53 -12.83 9.45
CA SER A 196 2.07 -13.85 8.55
C SER A 196 3.58 -13.98 8.74
N THR A 197 4.08 -15.20 8.55
CA THR A 197 5.50 -15.51 8.55
C THR A 197 6.09 -15.64 7.15
N ILE A 198 5.29 -15.42 6.10
CA ILE A 198 5.76 -15.49 4.71
C ILE A 198 6.78 -14.36 4.47
N PRO A 199 8.03 -14.66 4.07
CA PRO A 199 9.03 -13.64 3.76
C PRO A 199 8.57 -12.74 2.61
N ILE A 200 8.77 -11.43 2.75
CA ILE A 200 8.41 -10.43 1.72
C ILE A 200 9.40 -9.27 1.75
N SER A 201 9.90 -8.86 0.59
CA SER A 201 10.87 -7.77 0.53
C SER A 201 10.23 -6.45 0.99
N ALA A 202 10.96 -5.68 1.81
CA ALA A 202 10.44 -4.50 2.47
C ALA A 202 11.37 -3.30 2.27
N LEU A 203 10.84 -2.13 1.94
CA LEU A 203 11.57 -0.87 1.92
C LEU A 203 10.87 0.16 2.81
N ILE A 204 11.58 0.75 3.76
CA ILE A 204 11.04 1.78 4.64
C ILE A 204 11.83 3.09 4.47
N ILE A 205 11.13 4.22 4.36
CA ILE A 205 11.75 5.57 4.31
C ILE A 205 11.14 6.43 5.40
N ASN A 206 11.91 6.80 6.42
CA ASN A 206 11.45 7.62 7.54
C ASN A 206 12.41 8.79 7.82
N GLY A 207 11.82 9.94 8.18
CA GLY A 207 12.54 11.14 8.58
C GLY A 207 12.84 11.15 10.08
N THR A 208 14.05 11.57 10.48
CA THR A 208 14.44 11.60 11.91
C THR A 208 13.76 12.72 12.69
N GLU A 209 13.25 13.73 11.99
CA GLU A 209 12.60 14.91 12.57
C GLU A 209 11.10 14.93 12.31
N ASP A 210 10.50 13.82 11.90
CA ASP A 210 9.08 13.71 11.64
C ASP A 210 8.22 14.08 12.87
N PRO A 211 7.34 15.11 12.78
CA PRO A 211 6.53 15.56 13.91
C PRO A 211 5.28 14.70 14.17
N PHE A 212 4.95 13.75 13.30
CA PHE A 212 3.75 12.91 13.41
C PHE A 212 4.09 11.44 13.68
N LEU A 213 5.13 10.90 13.04
CA LEU A 213 5.68 9.56 13.25
C LEU A 213 7.00 9.68 14.02
N PRO A 214 7.06 9.37 15.32
CA PRO A 214 8.31 9.45 16.06
C PRO A 214 9.31 8.41 15.54
N TYR A 215 10.48 8.86 15.08
CA TYR A 215 11.51 7.97 14.53
C TYR A 215 11.99 6.93 15.56
N GLU A 216 12.08 7.35 16.82
CA GLU A 216 12.43 6.52 17.99
C GLU A 216 11.25 5.72 18.56
N GLY A 217 10.10 5.73 17.89
CA GLY A 217 8.90 5.01 18.32
C GLY A 217 8.08 5.74 19.38
N GLY A 218 6.96 5.13 19.75
CA GLY A 218 6.02 5.67 20.73
C GLY A 218 4.75 6.25 20.10
N PRO A 219 4.01 7.10 20.85
CA PRO A 219 2.70 7.56 20.45
C PRO A 219 2.78 8.52 19.27
N MET A 220 2.01 8.25 18.23
CA MET A 220 1.84 9.14 17.09
C MET A 220 0.95 10.34 17.45
N ALA A 221 1.17 11.46 16.77
CA ALA A 221 0.33 12.64 16.91
C ALA A 221 -1.13 12.37 16.48
N SER A 222 -2.06 13.21 16.97
CA SER A 222 -3.49 13.15 16.64
C SER A 222 -4.18 11.82 16.94
N SER A 223 -3.77 11.14 18.02
CA SER A 223 -4.37 9.87 18.47
C SER A 223 -4.36 8.77 17.39
N ARG A 224 -3.26 8.68 16.63
CA ARG A 224 -3.08 7.70 15.54
C ARG A 224 -2.36 6.44 15.99
N GLY A 225 -2.53 6.07 17.25
CA GLY A 225 -1.93 4.90 17.86
C GLY A 225 -0.45 5.02 18.18
N GLU A 226 0.13 3.90 18.58
CA GLU A 226 1.53 3.74 18.95
C GLU A 226 2.28 2.88 17.92
N VAL A 227 3.51 3.29 17.60
CA VAL A 227 4.39 2.59 16.66
C VAL A 227 5.71 2.19 17.32
N TYR A 228 6.29 1.10 16.82
CA TYR A 228 7.68 0.78 17.10
C TYR A 228 8.60 1.84 16.48
N SER A 229 9.81 1.95 17.00
CA SER A 229 10.85 2.76 16.36
C SER A 229 11.13 2.28 14.94
N THR A 230 11.76 3.14 14.14
CA THR A 230 12.20 2.76 12.79
C THR A 230 13.18 1.60 12.85
N GLU A 231 14.07 1.56 13.84
CA GLU A 231 15.01 0.47 14.05
C GLU A 231 14.30 -0.84 14.42
N GLU A 232 13.36 -0.82 15.38
CA GLU A 232 12.57 -2.00 15.75
C GLU A 232 11.69 -2.50 14.59
N THR A 233 11.13 -1.58 13.79
CA THR A 233 10.38 -1.92 12.58
C THR A 233 11.26 -2.67 11.60
N ILE A 234 12.49 -2.20 11.36
CA ILE A 234 13.44 -2.89 10.49
C ILE A 234 13.87 -4.23 11.07
N ALA A 235 14.15 -4.30 12.37
CA ALA A 235 14.50 -5.54 13.04
C ALA A 235 13.40 -6.61 12.88
N TYR A 236 12.13 -6.21 12.97
CA TYR A 236 10.99 -7.10 12.70
C TYR A 236 11.03 -7.70 11.28
N TRP A 237 11.24 -6.87 10.26
CA TRP A 237 11.26 -7.34 8.87
C TRP A 237 12.51 -8.17 8.55
N VAL A 238 13.66 -7.82 9.13
CA VAL A 238 14.91 -8.59 9.06
C VAL A 238 14.72 -9.99 9.64
N ASP A 239 14.09 -10.08 10.82
CA ASP A 239 13.78 -11.37 11.48
C ASP A 239 12.78 -12.18 10.64
N ARG A 240 11.67 -11.58 10.24
CA ARG A 240 10.65 -12.24 9.40
C ARG A 240 11.22 -12.79 8.09
N ASN A 241 12.10 -12.04 7.44
CA ASN A 241 12.71 -12.45 6.17
C ASN A 241 13.93 -13.36 6.35
N ASN A 242 14.48 -13.46 7.57
CA ASN A 242 15.75 -14.13 7.85
C ASN A 242 16.88 -13.63 6.93
N THR A 243 17.01 -12.31 6.81
CA THR A 243 18.11 -11.65 6.08
C THR A 243 19.40 -11.67 6.90
N ASN A 244 20.48 -11.19 6.30
CA ASN A 244 21.66 -10.76 7.05
C ASN A 244 21.26 -9.78 8.16
N ILE A 245 21.93 -9.86 9.32
CA ILE A 245 21.71 -8.94 10.45
C ILE A 245 22.52 -7.65 10.29
N ALA A 246 23.66 -7.70 9.60
CA ALA A 246 24.46 -6.52 9.29
C ALA A 246 24.08 -5.99 7.90
N PRO A 247 23.67 -4.72 7.77
CA PRO A 247 23.34 -4.15 6.47
C PRO A 247 24.58 -3.67 5.73
N VAL A 248 24.46 -3.56 4.41
CA VAL A 248 25.31 -2.69 3.61
C VAL A 248 24.84 -1.26 3.83
N ILE A 249 25.72 -0.39 4.31
CA ILE A 249 25.41 1.00 4.66
C ILE A 249 26.00 1.93 3.59
N ASN A 250 25.21 2.87 3.10
CA ASN A 250 25.68 3.91 2.19
C ASN A 250 25.16 5.29 2.59
N ASN A 251 26.03 6.31 2.54
CA ASN A 251 25.62 7.70 2.67
C ASN A 251 25.46 8.26 1.25
N LEU A 252 24.24 8.66 0.89
CA LEU A 252 23.98 9.23 -0.42
C LEU A 252 24.58 10.64 -0.51
N ALA A 253 24.85 11.09 -1.73
CA ALA A 253 25.36 12.44 -1.96
C ALA A 253 24.30 13.48 -1.55
N ASN A 254 24.72 14.48 -0.77
CA ASN A 254 23.90 15.67 -0.52
C ASN A 254 24.06 16.62 -1.72
N THR A 255 23.04 16.66 -2.56
CA THR A 255 22.98 17.45 -3.80
C THR A 255 22.12 18.71 -3.65
N ASP A 256 21.19 18.75 -2.69
CA ASP A 256 20.45 19.94 -2.27
C ASP A 256 20.90 20.38 -0.86
N GLU A 257 22.00 21.13 -0.78
CA GLU A 257 22.54 21.62 0.50
C GLU A 257 21.62 22.60 1.25
N THR A 258 20.45 22.95 0.69
CA THR A 258 19.53 23.94 1.26
C THR A 258 18.34 23.35 2.01
N ASP A 259 18.14 22.03 1.92
CA ASP A 259 17.00 21.33 2.52
C ASP A 259 17.24 20.85 3.96
N ASN A 260 18.46 21.05 4.48
CA ASN A 260 18.93 20.58 5.79
C ASN A 260 18.78 19.06 6.02
N CYS A 261 18.73 18.28 4.95
CA CYS A 261 18.56 16.85 4.99
C CYS A 261 19.81 16.13 4.44
N THR A 262 19.98 14.87 4.86
CA THR A 262 20.87 13.91 4.19
C THR A 262 20.22 12.53 4.26
N VAL A 263 20.67 11.59 3.42
CA VAL A 263 20.12 10.24 3.38
C VAL A 263 21.22 9.19 3.63
N THR A 264 20.96 8.32 4.61
CA THR A 264 21.73 7.09 4.82
C THR A 264 20.85 5.89 4.51
N THR A 265 21.32 4.99 3.65
CA THR A 265 20.63 3.74 3.33
C THR A 265 21.27 2.54 4.02
N TYR A 266 20.44 1.56 4.34
CA TYR A 266 20.81 0.29 4.96
C TYR A 266 20.12 -0.82 4.19
N LEU A 267 20.88 -1.76 3.61
CA LEU A 267 20.35 -2.89 2.87
C LEU A 267 20.73 -4.21 3.56
N TYR A 268 19.72 -4.95 4.00
CA TYR A 268 19.84 -6.28 4.59
C TYR A 268 19.51 -7.33 3.52
N GLU A 269 20.55 -7.98 3.01
CA GLU A 269 20.46 -8.91 1.88
C GLU A 269 20.30 -10.38 2.31
N ASN A 270 20.17 -11.28 1.33
CA ASN A 270 20.20 -12.73 1.50
C ASN A 270 19.09 -13.30 2.39
N GLY A 271 17.91 -12.68 2.38
CA GLY A 271 16.71 -13.23 3.02
C GLY A 271 16.21 -14.50 2.34
N THR A 272 15.33 -15.20 3.04
CA THR A 272 14.61 -16.36 2.51
C THR A 272 13.90 -15.99 1.22
N ASN A 273 13.96 -16.85 0.21
CA ASN A 273 13.45 -16.59 -1.15
C ASN A 273 14.05 -15.33 -1.82
N ASN A 274 15.31 -15.00 -1.50
CA ASN A 274 16.02 -13.81 -1.98
C ASN A 274 15.29 -12.51 -1.62
N THR A 275 14.61 -12.49 -0.46
CA THR A 275 14.02 -11.26 0.05
C THR A 275 15.08 -10.33 0.61
N GLU A 276 14.80 -9.04 0.59
CA GLU A 276 15.67 -7.99 1.11
C GLU A 276 14.87 -7.04 1.99
N VAL A 277 15.54 -6.42 2.96
CA VAL A 277 14.98 -5.33 3.76
C VAL A 277 15.84 -4.10 3.56
N ALA A 278 15.24 -2.98 3.19
CA ALA A 278 15.92 -1.71 2.96
C ALA A 278 15.36 -0.63 3.90
N LEU A 279 16.24 0.18 4.46
CA LEU A 279 15.90 1.39 5.20
C LEU A 279 16.57 2.59 4.53
N TYR A 280 15.81 3.65 4.32
CA TYR A 280 16.32 4.99 4.02
C TYR A 280 16.02 5.87 5.23
N THR A 281 17.07 6.24 5.95
CA THR A 281 16.99 7.22 7.04
C THR A 281 17.23 8.60 6.45
N VAL A 282 16.22 9.45 6.49
CA VAL A 282 16.30 10.84 6.04
C VAL A 282 16.63 11.70 7.26
N VAL A 283 17.92 11.92 7.50
CA VAL A 283 18.40 12.71 8.63
C VAL A 283 17.98 14.16 8.43
N GLY A 284 17.29 14.75 9.41
CA GLY A 284 16.69 16.08 9.33
C GLY A 284 15.34 16.12 8.61
N GLY A 285 14.96 15.04 7.93
CA GLY A 285 13.70 14.92 7.22
C GLY A 285 12.49 14.88 8.15
N GLY A 286 11.39 15.50 7.73
CA GLY A 286 10.12 15.52 8.42
C GLY A 286 9.14 14.41 7.99
N HIS A 287 7.85 14.69 8.13
CA HIS A 287 6.75 13.84 7.64
C HIS A 287 6.49 14.07 6.15
N THR A 288 7.52 13.80 5.35
CA THR A 288 7.52 14.11 3.91
C THR A 288 8.17 12.99 3.12
N GLU A 289 7.71 12.81 1.88
CA GLU A 289 8.34 11.95 0.90
C GLU A 289 9.47 12.69 0.21
N PRO A 290 10.70 12.13 0.17
CA PRO A 290 11.79 12.71 -0.60
C PRO A 290 11.41 12.89 -2.08
N SER A 291 11.67 14.06 -2.62
CA SER A 291 11.41 14.36 -4.04
C SER A 291 12.30 15.50 -4.51
N ILE A 292 12.86 15.34 -5.70
CA ILE A 292 13.61 16.37 -6.41
C ILE A 292 12.62 17.28 -7.13
N ARG A 293 11.61 16.68 -7.76
CA ARG A 293 10.69 17.39 -8.67
C ARG A 293 9.51 18.04 -7.95
N GLU A 294 8.93 17.34 -6.98
CA GLU A 294 7.68 17.75 -6.34
C GLU A 294 7.94 18.23 -4.90
N ARG A 295 8.49 19.46 -4.83
CA ARG A 295 8.85 20.11 -3.57
C ARG A 295 7.64 20.78 -2.91
N TYR A 296 7.42 20.48 -1.64
CA TYR A 296 6.38 21.10 -0.83
C TYR A 296 6.63 22.59 -0.59
N SER A 297 5.55 23.36 -0.48
CA SER A 297 5.64 24.78 -0.16
C SER A 297 6.18 25.01 1.25
N ASN A 298 6.87 26.12 1.48
CA ASN A 298 7.37 26.50 2.82
C ASN A 298 6.24 26.57 3.86
N LEU A 299 5.02 26.95 3.46
CA LEU A 299 3.86 26.97 4.36
C LEU A 299 3.48 25.58 4.84
N PHE A 300 3.54 24.57 3.95
CA PHE A 300 3.28 23.19 4.32
C PHE A 300 4.39 22.63 5.22
N LYS A 301 5.65 22.95 4.91
CA LYS A 301 6.82 22.53 5.70
C LYS A 301 6.83 23.08 7.14
N ILE A 302 6.07 24.12 7.47
CA ILE A 302 5.88 24.54 8.88
C ILE A 302 5.22 23.42 9.70
N ILE A 303 4.38 22.59 9.06
CA ILE A 303 3.62 21.53 9.71
C ILE A 303 4.35 20.19 9.60
N VAL A 304 4.85 19.86 8.41
CA VAL A 304 5.47 18.55 8.13
C VAL A 304 7.00 18.54 8.28
N LYS A 305 7.61 19.69 8.61
CA LYS A 305 9.07 19.93 8.60
C LYS A 305 9.70 19.72 7.21
N GLU A 306 11.01 19.48 7.18
CA GLU A 306 11.82 19.49 5.96
C GLU A 306 11.51 18.30 5.04
N GLN A 307 11.77 18.51 3.75
CA GLN A 307 11.64 17.49 2.71
C GLN A 307 12.99 17.30 2.04
N ASN A 308 13.50 16.08 2.00
CA ASN A 308 14.76 15.82 1.32
C ASN A 308 14.62 15.94 -0.20
N GLY A 309 15.56 16.64 -0.83
CA GLY A 309 15.63 16.95 -2.25
C GLY A 309 16.79 16.26 -2.98
N ASP A 310 17.45 15.31 -2.35
CA ASP A 310 18.59 14.59 -2.93
C ASP A 310 18.18 13.38 -3.78
N ILE A 311 17.05 12.77 -3.42
CA ILE A 311 16.53 11.57 -4.07
C ILE A 311 15.07 11.76 -4.50
N GLU A 312 14.66 10.93 -5.45
CA GLU A 312 13.27 10.85 -5.87
C GLU A 312 12.67 9.53 -5.38
N MET A 313 11.85 9.59 -4.33
CA MET A 313 11.33 8.40 -3.63
C MET A 313 10.70 7.38 -4.59
N ALA A 314 9.94 7.84 -5.58
CA ALA A 314 9.29 6.94 -6.54
C ALA A 314 10.30 6.09 -7.32
N TYR A 315 11.43 6.68 -7.76
CA TYR A 315 12.48 5.95 -8.46
C TYR A 315 13.27 5.03 -7.54
N GLU A 316 13.56 5.45 -6.30
CA GLU A 316 14.23 4.59 -5.31
C GLU A 316 13.40 3.34 -5.00
N VAL A 317 12.09 3.53 -4.77
CA VAL A 317 11.15 2.43 -4.53
C VAL A 317 11.03 1.52 -5.76
N TRP A 318 10.89 2.09 -6.96
CA TRP A 318 10.80 1.29 -8.17
C TRP A 318 12.09 0.50 -8.47
N ASN A 319 13.26 1.12 -8.28
CA ASN A 319 14.55 0.44 -8.45
C ASN A 319 14.70 -0.72 -7.47
N PHE A 320 14.16 -0.62 -6.25
CA PHE A 320 14.07 -1.75 -5.35
C PHE A 320 13.10 -2.82 -5.86
N PHE A 321 11.86 -2.46 -6.21
CA PHE A 321 10.84 -3.40 -6.66
C PHE A 321 11.23 -4.18 -7.92
N LYS A 322 11.79 -3.53 -8.93
CA LYS A 322 12.08 -4.17 -10.23
C LYS A 322 13.18 -5.24 -10.19
N THR A 323 13.94 -5.29 -9.09
CA THR A 323 14.96 -6.33 -8.85
C THR A 323 14.41 -7.60 -8.21
N LYS A 324 13.12 -7.61 -7.82
CA LYS A 324 12.47 -8.73 -7.13
C LYS A 324 11.80 -9.68 -8.11
#